data_AF-K7S4G6-F1
#
_entry.id   AF-K7S4G6-F1
#
_cell.length_a   1.000
_cell.length_b   1.000
_cell.length_c   1.000
_cell.angle_alpha   90.00
_cell.angle_beta   90.00
_cell.angle_gamma   90.00
#
_symmetry.space_group_name_H-M   'P 1'
#
loop_
_entity.id
_entity.type
_entity.pdbx_description
1 polymer ?
#
loop_
_entity_poly.entity_id
_entity_poly.type
_entity_poly.pdbx_seq_one_letter_code
_entity_poly.pdbx_strand_id
1 'polypeptide(L)'
;MWGRKKISDEVGLAGPDTRAAADRRPLLHDMDLWTKGDWPRVDVVGEFFHKAAYRRILPSPVPRDGTDISVRAHLIPEPGNRHDPNAVAVSVDGLTIGHLAKEIAPEYQPMLIDLNQRGRAAVVTCHIHANEFSDGQSGRPNLYVSAALVLDEPWMCLPINAEPSAPFALLPYGSAVQARKEEEHKEVLAAYLDDHGERWAWGTLHRIEVGGARTQKAVVEIHLDGRTVGELTPAMSEKYLPVVDELQSCGRLTAARVIVKGNRVRADVILHAMKANELTKEWLDSNLAEVIASPRRQADSEPVAEQADVLAKPLRGVQPLAPAPGPLPVEMRVAHPATHRYRFNTPPGWQDPPPDWCPPSGWKPPASWPPAPDRWTFWSVIEEGSHSYEM
;
A
#
# COMPACT_ATOMS: atom_id res chain seq x y z
N MET A 1 53.37 62.52 -21.03
CA MET A 1 53.13 62.24 -19.60
C MET A 1 52.44 60.88 -19.53
N TRP A 2 53.15 59.77 -19.35
CA TRP A 2 53.47 59.14 -18.05
C TRP A 2 52.26 59.17 -17.09
N GLY A 3 51.71 58.06 -16.59
CA GLY A 3 52.32 56.73 -16.49
C GLY A 3 51.37 55.61 -16.05
N ARG A 4 51.97 54.41 -16.09
CA ARG A 4 51.45 53.14 -15.55
C ARG A 4 51.40 53.17 -14.03
N LYS A 5 50.38 52.52 -13.46
CA LYS A 5 50.33 51.87 -12.13
C LYS A 5 48.99 51.15 -12.05
N LYS A 6 48.79 50.01 -11.40
CA LYS A 6 49.63 48.92 -10.89
C LYS A 6 48.59 47.83 -10.59
N ILE A 7 48.90 46.59 -10.91
CA ILE A 7 48.15 45.41 -10.44
C ILE A 7 48.31 45.33 -8.93
N SER A 8 47.20 45.15 -8.22
CA SER A 8 47.17 44.65 -6.84
C SER A 8 46.15 43.52 -6.81
N ASP A 9 46.67 42.31 -6.68
CA ASP A 9 45.93 41.09 -6.42
C ASP A 9 45.31 41.14 -5.03
N GLU A 10 43.98 41.06 -4.94
CA GLU A 10 43.29 40.52 -3.77
C GLU A 10 42.38 39.39 -4.26
N VAL A 11 42.95 38.19 -4.30
CA VAL A 11 42.23 36.94 -4.51
C VAL A 11 41.47 36.65 -3.22
N GLY A 12 40.23 37.15 -3.14
CA GLY A 12 39.26 36.68 -2.17
C GLY A 12 38.99 35.20 -2.46
N LEU A 13 39.49 34.32 -1.61
CA LEU A 13 39.09 32.91 -1.54
C LEU A 13 37.58 32.86 -1.24
N ALA A 14 36.78 32.83 -2.30
CA ALA A 14 35.41 32.39 -2.22
C ALA A 14 35.44 30.93 -1.75
N GLY A 15 34.99 30.69 -0.52
CA GLY A 15 34.79 29.34 0.00
C GLY A 15 33.86 28.55 -0.91
N PRO A 16 33.98 27.21 -0.95
CA PRO A 16 33.18 26.39 -1.83
C PRO A 16 31.69 26.68 -1.61
N ASP A 17 31.05 27.01 -2.73
CA ASP A 17 29.65 27.35 -2.91
C ASP A 17 28.75 26.29 -2.24
N THR A 18 28.27 26.57 -1.03
CA THR A 18 27.43 25.67 -0.22
C THR A 18 26.05 25.43 -0.83
N ARG A 19 25.74 26.02 -1.99
CA ARG A 19 24.52 25.80 -2.77
C ARG A 19 24.57 24.58 -3.68
N ALA A 20 25.74 23.98 -3.93
CA ALA A 20 25.87 22.79 -4.78
C ALA A 20 25.74 21.44 -4.03
N ALA A 21 25.47 21.46 -2.72
CA ALA A 21 25.32 20.25 -1.89
C ALA A 21 23.85 19.77 -1.74
N ALA A 22 22.89 20.43 -2.39
CA ALA A 22 21.47 20.32 -2.05
C ALA A 22 20.63 19.30 -2.86
N ASP A 23 21.20 18.48 -3.76
CA ASP A 23 20.36 17.59 -4.58
C ASP A 23 20.98 16.22 -4.88
N ARG A 24 21.63 15.61 -3.88
CA ARG A 24 21.82 14.16 -3.86
C ARG A 24 20.71 13.53 -3.03
N ARG A 25 19.48 13.60 -3.53
CA ARG A 25 18.49 12.60 -3.10
C ARG A 25 19.09 11.23 -3.47
N PRO A 26 19.17 10.28 -2.53
CA PRO A 26 19.60 8.93 -2.89
C PRO A 26 18.73 8.43 -4.03
N LEU A 27 19.31 7.72 -4.99
CA LEU A 27 18.54 7.01 -5.99
C LEU A 27 17.71 5.96 -5.25
N LEU A 28 16.43 6.25 -5.05
CA LEU A 28 15.49 5.34 -4.41
C LEU A 28 15.01 4.33 -5.44
N HIS A 29 14.88 3.07 -5.03
CA HIS A 29 14.27 2.04 -5.86
C HIS A 29 12.77 1.98 -5.61
N ASP A 30 11.98 2.05 -6.68
CA ASP A 30 10.52 1.94 -6.59
C ASP A 30 10.10 0.69 -5.81
N MET A 31 9.08 0.88 -4.97
CA MET A 31 8.38 -0.16 -4.26
C MET A 31 6.89 0.11 -4.38
N ASP A 32 6.19 -0.77 -5.09
CA ASP A 32 4.74 -0.75 -5.10
C ASP A 32 4.23 -1.07 -3.69
N LEU A 33 3.44 -0.16 -3.11
CA LEU A 33 2.72 -0.43 -1.87
C LEU A 33 1.64 -1.49 -2.14
N TRP A 34 1.45 -2.39 -1.20
CA TRP A 34 0.48 -3.48 -1.35
C TRP A 34 -0.92 -3.01 -0.95
N THR A 35 -1.93 -3.55 -1.61
CA THR A 35 -3.34 -3.20 -1.38
C THR A 35 -4.20 -4.45 -1.51
N LYS A 36 -5.37 -4.49 -0.85
CA LYS A 36 -6.35 -5.59 -1.01
C LYS A 36 -7.14 -5.54 -2.32
N GLY A 37 -6.95 -4.50 -3.13
CA GLY A 37 -7.61 -4.35 -4.42
C GLY A 37 -7.27 -3.02 -5.08
N ASP A 38 -7.92 -2.79 -6.22
CA ASP A 38 -7.53 -1.73 -7.15
C ASP A 38 -8.42 -0.49 -7.06
N TRP A 39 -9.33 -0.44 -6.09
CA TRP A 39 -10.25 0.68 -5.92
C TRP A 39 -9.55 1.86 -5.23
N PRO A 40 -9.64 3.09 -5.77
CA PRO A 40 -9.11 4.26 -5.10
C PRO A 40 -9.91 4.53 -3.81
N ARG A 41 -9.19 4.86 -2.73
CA ARG A 41 -9.78 5.09 -1.40
C ARG A 41 -9.38 6.41 -0.77
N VAL A 42 -8.27 6.99 -1.24
CA VAL A 42 -7.66 8.16 -0.63
C VAL A 42 -7.60 9.30 -1.64
N ASP A 43 -8.36 10.35 -1.38
CA ASP A 43 -8.35 11.54 -2.24
C ASP A 43 -7.00 12.27 -2.14
N VAL A 44 -6.52 12.74 -3.29
CA VAL A 44 -5.41 13.69 -3.38
C VAL A 44 -6.01 15.07 -3.21
N VAL A 45 -5.41 15.92 -2.37
CA VAL A 45 -5.90 17.28 -2.14
C VAL A 45 -4.96 18.33 -2.73
N GLY A 46 -5.53 19.50 -3.04
CA GLY A 46 -4.79 20.67 -3.50
C GLY A 46 -4.59 20.72 -5.01
N GLU A 47 -5.31 19.89 -5.77
CA GLU A 47 -5.20 19.74 -7.23
C GLU A 47 -5.39 21.08 -7.97
N PHE A 48 -6.18 21.97 -7.38
CA PHE A 48 -6.39 23.35 -7.87
C PHE A 48 -5.07 24.11 -8.07
N PHE A 49 -4.06 23.90 -7.21
CA PHE A 49 -2.76 24.55 -7.31
C PHE A 49 -1.82 23.90 -8.34
N HIS A 50 -2.18 22.72 -8.86
CA HIS A 50 -1.32 21.88 -9.70
C HIS A 50 -1.85 21.69 -11.13
N LYS A 51 -2.77 22.55 -11.61
CA LYS A 51 -3.34 22.45 -12.97
C LYS A 51 -2.30 22.33 -14.09
N ALA A 52 -1.13 22.99 -13.95
CA ALA A 52 -0.05 22.89 -14.93
C ALA A 52 0.59 21.49 -14.97
N ALA A 53 0.67 20.78 -13.84
CA ALA A 53 1.14 19.41 -13.78
C ALA A 53 0.14 18.47 -14.47
N TYR A 54 -1.15 18.58 -14.15
CA TYR A 54 -2.21 17.80 -14.80
C TYR A 54 -2.23 17.98 -16.32
N ARG A 55 -2.01 19.20 -16.83
CA ARG A 55 -1.92 19.45 -18.28
C ARG A 55 -0.77 18.70 -18.97
N ARG A 56 0.29 18.32 -18.25
CA ARG A 56 1.41 17.54 -18.80
C ARG A 56 1.15 16.03 -18.77
N ILE A 57 0.26 15.58 -17.89
CA ILE A 57 -0.07 14.16 -17.67
C ILE A 57 -1.26 13.75 -18.53
N LEU A 58 -2.27 14.61 -18.63
CA LEU A 58 -3.52 14.32 -19.34
C LEU A 58 -3.34 14.34 -20.86
N PRO A 59 -4.19 13.59 -21.60
CA PRO A 59 -4.32 13.74 -23.04
C PRO A 59 -4.55 15.21 -23.44
N SER A 60 -3.98 15.60 -24.58
CA SER A 60 -4.15 16.94 -25.14
C SER A 60 -4.67 16.84 -26.59
N PRO A 61 -5.87 17.36 -26.90
CA PRO A 61 -6.84 17.96 -25.97
C PRO A 61 -7.48 16.93 -25.03
N VAL A 62 -8.06 17.39 -23.90
CA VAL A 62 -8.91 16.53 -23.07
C VAL A 62 -10.19 16.22 -23.87
N PRO A 63 -10.64 14.95 -23.94
CA PRO A 63 -11.88 14.59 -24.62
C PRO A 63 -13.09 15.34 -24.04
N ARG A 64 -14.11 15.59 -24.88
CA ARG A 64 -15.29 16.39 -24.50
C ARG A 64 -16.13 15.74 -23.40
N ASP A 65 -16.13 14.43 -23.35
CA ASP A 65 -16.79 13.57 -22.36
C ASP A 65 -15.93 13.34 -21.11
N GLY A 66 -14.74 13.95 -21.06
CA GLY A 66 -13.79 13.78 -19.98
C GLY A 66 -12.79 12.65 -20.25
N THR A 67 -11.92 12.42 -19.26
CA THR A 67 -10.98 11.32 -19.31
C THR A 67 -10.76 10.77 -17.91
N ASP A 68 -10.65 9.45 -17.82
CA ASP A 68 -10.22 8.72 -16.65
C ASP A 68 -8.93 7.96 -17.04
N ILE A 69 -7.85 8.20 -16.30
CA ILE A 69 -6.58 7.53 -16.51
C ILE A 69 -6.04 6.99 -15.18
N SER A 70 -5.38 5.84 -15.26
CA SER A 70 -4.59 5.28 -14.17
C SER A 70 -3.10 5.52 -14.42
N VAL A 71 -2.41 6.13 -13.46
CA VAL A 71 -0.98 6.43 -13.53
C VAL A 71 -0.26 5.93 -12.28
N ARG A 72 1.05 5.71 -12.38
CA ARG A 72 1.90 5.44 -11.21
C ARG A 72 2.22 6.76 -10.52
N ALA A 73 1.99 6.84 -9.21
CA ALA A 73 2.29 8.00 -8.40
C ALA A 73 3.24 7.66 -7.26
N HIS A 74 4.23 8.51 -7.03
CA HIS A 74 5.16 8.46 -5.90
C HIS A 74 4.57 9.21 -4.70
N LEU A 75 4.67 8.62 -3.52
CA LEU A 75 4.37 9.29 -2.24
C LEU A 75 5.65 9.81 -1.61
N ILE A 76 5.81 11.14 -1.58
CA ILE A 76 7.05 11.81 -1.19
C ILE A 76 6.83 12.50 0.17
N PRO A 77 7.39 11.98 1.28
CA PRO A 77 7.29 12.65 2.57
C PRO A 77 8.12 13.94 2.59
N GLU A 78 7.55 15.01 3.13
CA GLU A 78 8.17 16.34 3.21
C GLU A 78 8.34 16.80 4.68
N PRO A 79 9.19 16.15 5.50
CA PRO A 79 9.34 16.51 6.91
C PRO A 79 9.86 17.94 7.16
N GLY A 80 10.46 18.56 6.13
CA GLY A 80 10.91 19.95 6.14
C GLY A 80 9.89 20.96 5.61
N ASN A 81 8.65 20.54 5.31
CA ASN A 81 7.61 21.44 4.82
C ASN A 81 7.20 22.45 5.90
N ARG A 82 7.30 23.74 5.57
CA ARG A 82 7.07 24.86 6.50
C ARG A 82 5.63 24.98 7.01
N HIS A 83 4.66 24.41 6.30
CA HIS A 83 3.24 24.55 6.59
C HIS A 83 2.67 23.34 7.33
N ASP A 84 3.18 22.15 6.99
CA ASP A 84 2.79 20.90 7.61
C ASP A 84 4.00 19.95 7.65
N PRO A 85 4.60 19.69 8.83
CA PRO A 85 5.73 18.77 8.94
C PRO A 85 5.34 17.32 8.60
N ASN A 86 4.04 16.98 8.58
CA ASN A 86 3.54 15.65 8.20
C ASN A 86 3.19 15.55 6.70
N ALA A 87 3.42 16.59 5.91
CA ALA A 87 3.05 16.62 4.50
C ALA A 87 3.63 15.43 3.71
N VAL A 88 2.80 14.89 2.82
CA VAL A 88 3.18 13.86 1.84
C VAL A 88 2.70 14.35 0.48
N ALA A 89 3.64 14.69 -0.39
CA ALA A 89 3.34 15.08 -1.76
C ALA A 89 3.04 13.84 -2.62
N VAL A 90 2.06 13.98 -3.52
CA VAL A 90 1.73 12.99 -4.53
C VAL A 90 2.34 13.46 -5.85
N SER A 91 3.23 12.66 -6.42
CA SER A 91 3.96 13.02 -7.64
C SER A 91 3.75 11.99 -8.76
N VAL A 92 3.52 12.47 -9.98
CA VAL A 92 3.44 11.66 -11.19
C VAL A 92 4.47 12.19 -12.17
N ASP A 93 5.34 11.32 -12.70
CA ASP A 93 6.44 11.68 -13.60
C ASP A 93 7.32 12.84 -13.08
N GLY A 94 7.55 12.88 -11.76
CA GLY A 94 8.31 13.93 -11.09
C GLY A 94 7.58 15.27 -10.93
N LEU A 95 6.30 15.35 -11.30
CA LEU A 95 5.45 16.52 -11.12
C LEU A 95 4.56 16.33 -9.90
N THR A 96 4.60 17.24 -8.93
CA THR A 96 3.64 17.22 -7.82
C THR A 96 2.26 17.58 -8.34
N ILE A 97 1.30 16.68 -8.13
CA ILE A 97 -0.11 16.85 -8.53
C ILE A 97 -1.01 17.23 -7.36
N GLY A 98 -0.55 17.00 -6.13
CA GLY A 98 -1.25 17.35 -4.90
C GLY A 98 -0.57 16.71 -3.69
N HIS A 99 -1.32 16.55 -2.60
CA HIS A 99 -0.82 15.98 -1.34
C HIS A 99 -1.83 15.00 -0.75
N LEU A 100 -1.40 14.15 0.17
CA LEU A 100 -2.34 13.50 1.09
C LEU A 100 -3.03 14.56 1.96
N ALA A 101 -4.30 14.34 2.30
CA ALA A 101 -5.01 15.21 3.21
C ALA A 101 -4.30 15.28 4.57
N LYS A 102 -4.30 16.47 5.18
CA LYS A 102 -3.55 16.76 6.42
C LYS A 102 -3.97 15.86 7.58
N GLU A 103 -5.21 15.38 7.54
CA GLU A 103 -5.81 14.54 8.57
C GLU A 103 -5.22 13.12 8.56
N ILE A 104 -4.89 12.59 7.38
CA ILE A 104 -4.37 11.21 7.22
C ILE A 104 -2.85 11.17 7.01
N ALA A 105 -2.24 12.24 6.51
CA ALA A 105 -0.81 12.29 6.22
C ALA A 105 0.08 11.86 7.43
N PRO A 106 -0.23 12.21 8.69
CA PRO A 106 0.53 11.75 9.86
C PRO A 106 0.54 10.24 10.05
N GLU A 107 -0.46 9.52 9.55
CA GLU A 107 -0.55 8.06 9.68
C GLU A 107 0.34 7.34 8.64
N TYR A 108 0.52 7.93 7.46
CA TYR A 108 1.33 7.36 6.38
C TYR A 108 2.79 7.81 6.42
N GLN A 109 3.05 9.08 6.75
CA GLN A 109 4.38 9.69 6.60
C GLN A 109 5.50 8.93 7.33
N PRO A 110 5.33 8.46 8.58
CA PRO A 110 6.41 7.76 9.28
C PRO A 110 6.89 6.51 8.54
N MET A 111 5.95 5.73 7.99
CA MET A 111 6.24 4.55 7.19
C MET A 111 6.97 4.92 5.89
N LEU A 112 6.57 5.99 5.23
CA LEU A 112 7.23 6.46 4.00
C LEU A 112 8.66 6.98 4.26
N ILE A 113 8.89 7.61 5.40
CA ILE A 113 10.23 8.04 5.83
C ILE A 113 11.13 6.83 6.07
N ASP A 114 10.65 5.82 6.81
CA ASP A 114 11.39 4.57 7.04
C ASP A 114 11.70 3.86 5.72
N LEU A 115 10.75 3.83 4.78
CA LEU A 115 10.95 3.26 3.45
C LEU A 115 12.05 3.99 2.66
N ASN A 116 12.02 5.33 2.66
CA ASN A 116 13.06 6.14 2.03
C ASN A 116 14.45 5.92 2.67
N GLN A 117 14.51 5.77 4.00
CA GLN A 117 15.76 5.45 4.71
C GLN A 117 16.33 4.09 4.32
N ARG A 118 15.48 3.15 3.90
CA ARG A 118 15.85 1.84 3.33
C ARG A 118 16.15 1.89 1.83
N GLY A 119 16.24 3.08 1.24
CA GLY A 119 16.56 3.27 -0.18
C GLY A 119 15.42 2.92 -1.12
N ARG A 120 14.16 2.96 -0.65
CA ARG A 120 12.97 2.60 -1.43
C ARG A 120 12.02 3.80 -1.56
N ALA A 121 11.39 3.97 -2.71
CA ALA A 121 10.35 4.98 -2.93
C ALA A 121 8.98 4.32 -3.02
N ALA A 122 8.02 4.78 -2.24
CA ALA A 122 6.65 4.28 -2.30
C ALA A 122 5.97 4.69 -3.61
N VAL A 123 5.43 3.70 -4.31
CA VAL A 123 4.63 3.89 -5.52
C VAL A 123 3.25 3.28 -5.34
N VAL A 124 2.23 3.98 -5.84
CA VAL A 124 0.83 3.57 -5.80
C VAL A 124 0.18 3.85 -7.15
N THR A 125 -0.92 3.17 -7.43
CA THR A 125 -1.80 3.56 -8.54
C THR A 125 -2.58 4.81 -8.15
N CYS A 126 -2.61 5.81 -9.03
CA CYS A 126 -3.44 7.00 -8.92
C CYS A 126 -4.43 7.04 -10.08
N HIS A 127 -5.71 7.14 -9.75
CA HIS A 127 -6.78 7.40 -10.70
C HIS A 127 -6.97 8.91 -10.83
N ILE A 128 -6.99 9.41 -12.06
CA ILE A 128 -7.21 10.82 -12.36
C ILE A 128 -8.41 10.94 -13.28
N HIS A 129 -9.44 11.63 -12.80
CA HIS A 129 -10.58 12.05 -13.61
C HIS A 129 -10.41 13.53 -13.96
N ALA A 130 -10.51 13.87 -15.24
CA ALA A 130 -10.47 15.23 -15.71
C ALA A 130 -11.59 15.56 -16.69
N ASN A 131 -12.13 16.77 -16.58
CA ASN A 131 -13.10 17.34 -17.50
C ASN A 131 -12.67 18.76 -17.89
N GLU A 132 -12.89 19.11 -19.15
CA GLU A 132 -12.59 20.43 -19.68
C GLU A 132 -13.87 21.09 -20.19
N PHE A 133 -14.21 22.26 -19.63
CA PHE A 133 -15.42 22.98 -19.98
C PHE A 133 -15.10 24.45 -20.31
N SER A 134 -15.89 25.03 -21.20
CA SER A 134 -15.82 26.46 -21.47
C SER A 134 -16.46 27.21 -20.31
N ASP A 135 -15.77 28.23 -19.77
CA ASP A 135 -16.34 29.08 -18.71
C ASP A 135 -17.31 30.15 -19.24
N GLY A 136 -17.54 30.19 -20.57
CA GLY A 136 -18.47 31.11 -21.25
C GLY A 136 -18.08 32.59 -21.23
N GLN A 137 -17.22 33.03 -20.29
CA GLN A 137 -16.83 34.41 -20.08
C GLN A 137 -15.45 34.74 -20.64
N SER A 138 -14.47 33.84 -20.49
CA SER A 138 -13.10 34.07 -20.94
C SER A 138 -12.79 33.43 -22.28
N GLY A 139 -13.66 32.51 -22.74
CA GLY A 139 -13.41 31.66 -23.91
C GLY A 139 -12.25 30.69 -23.72
N ARG A 140 -11.63 30.66 -22.53
CA ARG A 140 -10.57 29.72 -22.18
C ARG A 140 -11.20 28.49 -21.54
N PRO A 141 -10.73 27.30 -21.91
CA PRO A 141 -11.23 26.10 -21.29
C PRO A 141 -10.72 25.98 -19.84
N ASN A 142 -11.64 25.77 -18.91
CA ASN A 142 -11.34 25.51 -17.51
C ASN A 142 -11.20 23.99 -17.30
N LEU A 143 -10.11 23.61 -16.64
CA LEU A 143 -9.82 22.24 -16.29
C LEU A 143 -10.31 21.95 -14.87
N TYR A 144 -11.21 20.98 -14.74
CA TYR A 144 -11.55 20.31 -13.50
C TYR A 144 -10.84 18.96 -13.44
N VAL A 145 -10.23 18.68 -12.30
CA VAL A 145 -9.48 17.45 -12.03
C VAL A 145 -9.84 16.97 -10.63
N SER A 146 -9.92 15.66 -10.50
CA SER A 146 -9.95 14.94 -9.23
C SER A 146 -8.98 13.78 -9.33
N ALA A 147 -8.16 13.58 -8.31
CA ALA A 147 -7.23 12.47 -8.26
C ALA A 147 -7.42 11.69 -6.96
N ALA A 148 -7.36 10.37 -7.05
CA ALA A 148 -7.49 9.49 -5.90
C ALA A 148 -6.51 8.31 -5.99
N LEU A 149 -5.98 7.88 -4.86
CA LEU A 149 -4.97 6.85 -4.73
C LEU A 149 -5.59 5.51 -4.37
N VAL A 150 -5.09 4.46 -5.01
CA VAL A 150 -5.26 3.07 -4.57
C VAL A 150 -4.26 2.84 -3.44
N LEU A 151 -4.73 3.11 -2.23
CA LEU A 151 -3.94 3.04 -0.99
C LEU A 151 -4.82 2.40 0.09
N ASP A 152 -4.30 1.35 0.74
CA ASP A 152 -4.96 0.70 1.87
C ASP A 152 -4.54 1.36 3.18
N GLU A 153 -5.07 0.90 4.31
CA GLU A 153 -4.64 1.38 5.63
C GLU A 153 -3.11 1.33 5.78
N PRO A 154 -2.46 2.22 6.55
CA PRO A 154 -1.01 2.29 6.65
C PRO A 154 -0.33 0.95 7.00
N TRP A 155 -0.91 0.18 7.93
CA TRP A 155 -0.40 -1.14 8.31
C TRP A 155 -0.61 -2.23 7.24
N MET A 156 -1.44 -1.95 6.23
CA MET A 156 -1.70 -2.80 5.06
C MET A 156 -0.95 -2.34 3.81
N CYS A 157 -0.08 -1.34 3.89
CA CYS A 157 0.71 -0.88 2.74
C CYS A 157 2.00 -1.67 2.54
N LEU A 158 2.53 -2.29 3.60
CA LEU A 158 3.80 -3.01 3.60
C LEU A 158 3.68 -4.37 4.28
N PRO A 159 4.42 -5.39 3.80
CA PRO A 159 4.51 -6.66 4.49
C PRO A 159 5.16 -6.50 5.87
N ILE A 160 4.67 -7.28 6.84
CA ILE A 160 5.19 -7.29 8.21
C ILE A 160 6.58 -7.96 8.32
N ASN A 161 6.93 -8.82 7.36
CA ASN A 161 8.22 -9.50 7.28
C ASN A 161 9.02 -9.08 6.06
N ALA A 162 10.30 -9.47 6.06
CA ALA A 162 11.23 -9.18 4.98
C ALA A 162 10.93 -10.04 3.74
N GLU A 163 11.38 -9.56 2.57
CA GLU A 163 11.37 -10.37 1.35
C GLU A 163 12.28 -11.59 1.48
N PRO A 164 12.04 -12.67 0.71
CA PRO A 164 12.90 -13.85 0.75
C PRO A 164 14.36 -13.51 0.41
N SER A 165 15.31 -14.05 1.18
CA SER A 165 16.74 -13.82 0.97
C SER A 165 17.34 -14.60 -0.21
N ALA A 166 16.71 -15.73 -0.57
CA ALA A 166 17.07 -16.51 -1.76
C ALA A 166 16.45 -15.91 -3.02
N PRO A 167 17.03 -16.13 -4.22
CA PRO A 167 16.41 -15.71 -5.47
C PRO A 167 14.96 -16.18 -5.56
N PHE A 168 14.04 -15.28 -5.90
CA PHE A 168 12.62 -15.58 -5.94
C PHE A 168 11.95 -14.95 -7.17
N ALA A 169 10.74 -15.39 -7.45
CA ALA A 169 9.78 -14.72 -8.33
C ALA A 169 8.47 -14.51 -7.55
N LEU A 170 7.99 -13.27 -7.50
CA LEU A 170 6.71 -12.94 -6.87
C LEU A 170 5.56 -13.22 -7.85
N LEU A 171 4.67 -14.14 -7.49
CA LEU A 171 3.42 -14.35 -8.21
C LEU A 171 2.59 -13.06 -8.21
N PRO A 172 2.03 -12.64 -9.36
CA PRO A 172 1.16 -11.47 -9.40
C PRO A 172 -0.07 -11.65 -8.51
N TYR A 173 -0.66 -10.53 -8.09
CA TYR A 173 -1.87 -10.54 -7.27
C TYR A 173 -3.02 -11.28 -7.97
N GLY A 174 -3.72 -12.14 -7.24
CA GLY A 174 -4.83 -12.91 -7.78
C GLY A 174 -5.87 -13.26 -6.73
N SER A 175 -6.73 -14.24 -7.07
CA SER A 175 -7.85 -14.63 -6.21
C SER A 175 -7.38 -15.10 -4.83
N ALA A 176 -8.12 -14.71 -3.79
CA ALA A 176 -7.87 -15.14 -2.42
C ALA A 176 -8.07 -16.66 -2.26
N VAL A 177 -7.13 -17.31 -1.57
CA VAL A 177 -7.17 -18.73 -1.24
C VAL A 177 -6.84 -18.90 0.24
N GLN A 178 -7.81 -19.35 1.02
CA GLN A 178 -7.62 -19.70 2.43
C GLN A 178 -6.70 -20.93 2.55
N ALA A 179 -5.68 -20.84 3.40
CA ALA A 179 -4.86 -21.98 3.78
C ALA A 179 -5.66 -22.98 4.64
N ARG A 180 -5.04 -24.08 5.00
CA ARG A 180 -5.56 -25.03 5.98
C ARG A 180 -4.46 -25.38 6.98
N LYS A 181 -4.88 -25.96 8.10
CA LYS A 181 -4.02 -26.39 9.21
C LYS A 181 -3.31 -25.23 9.90
N GLU A 182 -3.80 -24.00 9.78
CA GLU A 182 -3.25 -22.84 10.48
C GLU A 182 -3.26 -23.07 12.01
N GLU A 183 -4.20 -23.87 12.52
CA GLU A 183 -4.29 -24.27 13.92
C GLU A 183 -3.11 -25.12 14.40
N GLU A 184 -2.39 -25.80 13.50
CA GLU A 184 -1.18 -26.56 13.81
C GLU A 184 0.06 -25.64 13.87
N HIS A 185 -0.06 -24.39 13.40
CA HIS A 185 1.05 -23.44 13.27
C HIS A 185 0.88 -22.15 14.09
N LYS A 186 0.05 -22.19 15.14
CA LYS A 186 -0.27 -21.02 15.99
C LYS A 186 0.96 -20.33 16.57
N GLU A 187 1.99 -21.09 16.97
CA GLU A 187 3.22 -20.53 17.52
C GLU A 187 4.01 -19.70 16.50
N VAL A 188 3.99 -20.12 15.23
CA VAL A 188 4.61 -19.36 14.13
C VAL A 188 3.78 -18.11 13.87
N LEU A 189 2.46 -18.29 13.71
CA LEU A 189 1.53 -17.23 13.34
C LEU A 189 1.42 -16.11 14.39
N ALA A 190 1.62 -16.42 15.66
CA ALA A 190 1.58 -15.42 16.74
C ALA A 190 2.59 -14.27 16.56
N ALA A 191 3.69 -14.49 15.83
CA ALA A 191 4.69 -13.44 15.54
C ALA A 191 4.23 -12.41 14.49
N TYR A 192 3.17 -12.72 13.74
CA TYR A 192 2.66 -11.91 12.63
C TYR A 192 1.32 -11.23 12.95
N LEU A 193 0.85 -11.35 14.20
CA LEU A 193 -0.42 -10.80 14.66
C LEU A 193 -0.18 -9.61 15.57
N ASP A 194 -0.87 -8.52 15.29
CA ASP A 194 -0.87 -7.29 16.09
C ASP A 194 -2.32 -6.80 16.30
N ASP A 195 -2.45 -5.66 16.96
CA ASP A 195 -3.76 -5.07 17.30
C ASP A 195 -4.52 -4.54 16.07
N HIS A 196 -3.89 -4.50 14.88
CA HIS A 196 -4.56 -4.12 13.64
C HIS A 196 -5.36 -5.27 13.03
N GLY A 197 -5.16 -6.51 13.49
CA GLY A 197 -5.99 -7.68 13.19
C GLY A 197 -5.79 -8.30 11.81
N GLU A 198 -5.20 -7.59 10.84
CA GLU A 198 -4.71 -8.18 9.58
C GLU A 198 -3.50 -7.42 9.04
N ARG A 199 -2.56 -8.17 8.45
CA ARG A 199 -1.29 -7.68 7.92
C ARG A 199 -0.92 -8.44 6.65
N TRP A 200 -0.31 -7.75 5.70
CA TRP A 200 0.39 -8.42 4.61
C TRP A 200 1.68 -9.06 5.10
N ALA A 201 2.09 -10.13 4.44
CA ALA A 201 3.36 -10.82 4.62
C ALA A 201 3.85 -11.37 3.28
N TRP A 202 5.17 -11.44 3.13
CA TRP A 202 5.81 -12.29 2.14
C TRP A 202 5.63 -13.76 2.54
N GLY A 203 4.96 -14.51 1.68
CA GLY A 203 4.91 -15.97 1.75
C GLY A 203 5.74 -16.61 0.65
N THR A 204 6.21 -17.83 0.91
CA THR A 204 6.81 -18.70 -0.11
C THR A 204 6.04 -19.99 -0.21
N LEU A 205 5.88 -20.49 -1.44
CA LEU A 205 5.12 -21.69 -1.77
C LEU A 205 6.07 -22.85 -2.02
N HIS A 206 5.86 -23.97 -1.35
CA HIS A 206 6.73 -25.15 -1.43
C HIS A 206 5.93 -26.40 -1.75
N ARG A 207 6.45 -27.27 -2.62
CA ARG A 207 5.87 -28.58 -2.85
C ARG A 207 6.21 -29.51 -1.69
N ILE A 208 5.19 -30.17 -1.15
CA ILE A 208 5.36 -31.31 -0.23
C ILE A 208 4.48 -32.47 -0.69
N GLU A 209 4.84 -33.69 -0.30
CA GLU A 209 4.03 -34.88 -0.52
C GLU A 209 3.29 -35.23 0.78
N VAL A 210 1.96 -35.13 0.78
CA VAL A 210 1.12 -35.41 1.95
C VAL A 210 0.28 -36.66 1.70
N GLY A 211 0.30 -37.59 2.65
CA GLY A 211 -0.46 -38.83 2.56
C GLY A 211 0.20 -40.00 3.31
N GLY A 212 -0.47 -41.15 3.28
CA GLY A 212 0.03 -42.37 3.90
C GLY A 212 0.90 -43.21 2.95
N ALA A 213 1.44 -44.32 3.44
CA ALA A 213 2.37 -45.20 2.70
C ALA A 213 1.84 -45.73 1.35
N ARG A 214 0.52 -45.75 1.12
CA ARG A 214 -0.10 -46.24 -0.12
C ARG A 214 -0.49 -45.14 -1.12
N THR A 215 -0.66 -43.90 -0.66
CA THR A 215 -1.15 -42.81 -1.51
C THR A 215 -0.61 -41.50 -0.98
N GLN A 216 0.28 -40.89 -1.76
CA GLN A 216 0.82 -39.56 -1.54
C GLN A 216 0.18 -38.60 -2.56
N LYS A 217 -0.09 -37.38 -2.12
CA LYS A 217 -0.55 -36.29 -2.96
C LYS A 217 0.35 -35.09 -2.78
N ALA A 218 0.79 -34.53 -3.89
CA ALA A 218 1.52 -33.28 -3.89
C ALA A 218 0.58 -32.14 -3.45
N VAL A 219 1.01 -31.37 -2.47
CA VAL A 219 0.32 -30.16 -2.02
C VAL A 219 1.30 -29.00 -1.91
N VAL A 220 0.76 -27.78 -1.96
CA VAL A 220 1.52 -26.56 -1.73
C VAL A 220 1.45 -26.20 -0.25
N GLU A 221 2.60 -26.14 0.39
CA GLU A 221 2.81 -25.64 1.74
C GLU A 221 3.20 -24.15 1.68
N ILE A 222 2.60 -23.34 2.55
CA ILE A 222 2.87 -21.90 2.65
C ILE A 222 3.82 -21.67 3.81
N HIS A 223 4.91 -20.96 3.55
CA HIS A 223 5.90 -20.59 4.56
C HIS A 223 5.97 -19.08 4.73
N LEU A 224 6.08 -18.61 5.97
CA LEU A 224 6.52 -17.25 6.32
C LEU A 224 7.90 -17.35 6.98
N ASP A 225 8.87 -16.57 6.51
CA ASP A 225 10.27 -16.59 6.98
C ASP A 225 10.86 -18.02 7.07
N GLY A 226 10.52 -18.87 6.11
CA GLY A 226 10.99 -20.26 6.02
C GLY A 226 10.32 -21.24 7.00
N ARG A 227 9.25 -20.84 7.68
CA ARG A 227 8.48 -21.70 8.60
C ARG A 227 7.08 -21.93 8.06
N THR A 228 6.61 -23.18 8.09
CA THR A 228 5.25 -23.54 7.68
C THR A 228 4.20 -22.79 8.49
N VAL A 229 3.21 -22.23 7.79
CA VAL A 229 2.03 -21.58 8.38
C VAL A 229 0.70 -22.18 7.93
N GLY A 230 0.74 -23.15 7.01
CA GLY A 230 -0.42 -23.87 6.53
C GLY A 230 -0.17 -24.48 5.15
N GLU A 231 -1.17 -25.15 4.61
CA GLU A 231 -1.12 -25.79 3.30
C GLU A 231 -2.39 -25.52 2.48
N LEU A 232 -2.28 -25.57 1.16
CA LEU A 232 -3.43 -25.54 0.28
C LEU A 232 -4.12 -26.90 0.23
N THR A 233 -5.39 -26.92 -0.19
CA THR A 233 -6.06 -28.20 -0.49
C THR A 233 -5.39 -28.89 -1.68
N PRO A 234 -5.45 -30.23 -1.82
CA PRO A 234 -4.89 -30.91 -3.01
C PRO A 234 -5.43 -30.34 -4.32
N ALA A 235 -6.75 -30.13 -4.41
CA ALA A 235 -7.40 -29.58 -5.59
C ALA A 235 -6.97 -28.14 -5.91
N MET A 236 -6.62 -27.35 -4.90
CA MET A 236 -6.09 -26.00 -5.12
C MET A 236 -4.60 -26.04 -5.44
N SER A 237 -3.84 -26.93 -4.80
CA SER A 237 -2.41 -27.13 -5.02
C SER A 237 -2.10 -27.47 -6.47
N GLU A 238 -2.92 -28.31 -7.11
CA GLU A 238 -2.81 -28.65 -8.54
C GLU A 238 -2.76 -27.42 -9.46
N LYS A 239 -3.34 -26.29 -9.05
CA LYS A 239 -3.36 -25.04 -9.83
C LYS A 239 -2.10 -24.18 -9.69
N TYR A 240 -1.28 -24.45 -8.67
CA TYR A 240 -0.05 -23.73 -8.36
C TYR A 240 1.21 -24.57 -8.58
N LEU A 241 1.14 -25.89 -8.37
CA LEU A 241 2.29 -26.79 -8.52
C LEU A 241 3.05 -26.63 -9.85
N PRO A 242 2.41 -26.46 -11.03
CA PRO A 242 3.16 -26.29 -12.26
C PRO A 242 4.14 -25.11 -12.23
N VAL A 243 3.75 -23.95 -11.68
CA VAL A 243 4.64 -22.79 -11.58
C VAL A 243 5.62 -22.92 -10.42
N VAL A 244 5.25 -23.60 -9.33
CA VAL A 244 6.14 -23.88 -8.20
C VAL A 244 7.30 -24.79 -8.63
N ASP A 245 6.97 -25.89 -9.31
CA ASP A 245 7.95 -26.86 -9.80
C ASP A 245 8.90 -26.22 -10.81
N GLU A 246 8.37 -25.42 -11.75
CA GLU A 246 9.18 -24.75 -12.78
C GLU A 246 10.13 -23.71 -12.18
N LEU A 247 9.65 -22.85 -11.27
CA LEU A 247 10.52 -21.87 -10.59
C LEU A 247 11.59 -22.54 -9.75
N GLN A 248 11.24 -23.61 -9.04
CA GLN A 248 12.19 -24.39 -8.26
C GLN A 248 13.26 -25.02 -9.16
N SER A 249 12.89 -25.53 -10.34
CA SER A 249 13.85 -26.07 -11.32
C SER A 249 14.84 -25.01 -11.83
N CYS A 250 14.39 -23.74 -11.89
CA CYS A 250 15.20 -22.57 -12.22
C CYS A 250 15.99 -22.00 -11.03
N GLY A 251 15.97 -22.65 -9.87
CA GLY A 251 16.67 -22.21 -8.66
C GLY A 251 16.05 -20.97 -7.99
N ARG A 252 14.76 -20.73 -8.19
CA ARG A 252 14.01 -19.62 -7.59
C ARG A 252 12.93 -20.12 -6.65
N LEU A 253 12.73 -19.40 -5.54
CA LEU A 253 11.54 -19.58 -4.71
C LEU A 253 10.31 -18.97 -5.39
N THR A 254 9.15 -19.61 -5.21
CA THR A 254 7.86 -19.03 -5.57
C THR A 254 7.34 -18.17 -4.42
N ALA A 255 7.51 -16.86 -4.52
CA ALA A 255 7.01 -15.91 -3.54
C ALA A 255 5.58 -15.49 -3.86
N ALA A 256 4.79 -15.14 -2.85
CA ALA A 256 3.43 -14.66 -2.99
C ALA A 256 3.07 -13.67 -1.88
N ARG A 257 2.04 -12.85 -2.13
CA ARG A 257 1.45 -12.00 -1.09
C ARG A 257 0.51 -12.84 -0.24
N VAL A 258 0.64 -12.74 1.07
CA VAL A 258 -0.18 -13.47 2.04
C VAL A 258 -0.75 -12.49 3.05
N ILE A 259 -2.04 -12.59 3.36
CA ILE A 259 -2.63 -11.90 4.52
C ILE A 259 -2.58 -12.87 5.69
N VAL A 260 -2.00 -12.42 6.80
CA VAL A 260 -2.18 -13.03 8.12
C VAL A 260 -3.24 -12.23 8.84
N LYS A 261 -4.30 -12.90 9.27
CA LYS A 261 -5.47 -12.27 9.90
C LYS A 261 -5.84 -12.98 11.19
N GLY A 262 -6.25 -12.22 12.20
CA GLY A 262 -6.84 -12.76 13.41
C GLY A 262 -6.19 -12.23 14.66
N ASN A 263 -6.14 -13.06 15.70
CA ASN A 263 -5.64 -12.72 17.02
C ASN A 263 -4.97 -13.95 17.68
N ARG A 264 -4.56 -13.80 18.94
CA ARG A 264 -3.87 -14.87 19.68
C ARG A 264 -4.67 -16.18 19.84
N VAL A 265 -5.98 -16.17 19.60
CA VAL A 265 -6.84 -17.37 19.72
C VAL A 265 -6.96 -18.09 18.38
N ARG A 266 -7.18 -17.33 17.30
CA ARG A 266 -7.37 -17.83 15.94
C ARG A 266 -6.63 -16.95 14.95
N ALA A 267 -5.86 -17.59 14.09
CA ALA A 267 -5.18 -16.97 12.97
C ALA A 267 -5.62 -17.67 11.67
N ASP A 268 -5.90 -16.88 10.66
CA ASP A 268 -6.26 -17.29 9.31
C ASP A 268 -5.14 -16.81 8.37
N VAL A 269 -4.75 -17.66 7.41
CA VAL A 269 -3.73 -17.35 6.40
C VAL A 269 -4.39 -17.36 5.02
N ILE A 270 -4.30 -16.25 4.31
CA ILE A 270 -4.95 -16.08 3.00
C ILE A 270 -3.89 -15.77 1.95
N LEU A 271 -3.70 -16.69 1.01
CA LEU A 271 -2.83 -16.51 -0.16
C LEU A 271 -3.54 -15.65 -1.22
N HIS A 272 -2.85 -14.64 -1.73
CA HIS A 272 -3.27 -13.85 -2.88
C HIS A 272 -2.27 -13.98 -4.02
N ALA A 273 -2.59 -14.84 -4.98
CA ALA A 273 -1.73 -15.11 -6.12
C ALA A 273 -2.54 -15.53 -7.35
N MET A 274 -2.04 -15.18 -8.54
CA MET A 274 -2.49 -15.79 -9.79
C MET A 274 -2.04 -17.24 -9.87
N LYS A 275 -2.91 -18.09 -10.37
CA LYS A 275 -2.67 -19.53 -10.61
C LYS A 275 -1.84 -19.71 -11.87
N ALA A 276 -1.24 -20.88 -12.05
CA ALA A 276 -0.37 -21.16 -13.20
C ALA A 276 -1.02 -20.86 -14.56
N ASN A 277 -2.33 -21.14 -14.71
CA ASN A 277 -3.08 -20.91 -15.94
C ASN A 277 -3.55 -19.46 -16.15
N GLU A 278 -3.37 -18.60 -15.15
CA GLU A 278 -3.74 -17.18 -15.21
C GLU A 278 -2.52 -16.33 -15.61
N LEU A 279 -1.30 -16.83 -15.43
CA LEU A 279 -0.05 -16.09 -15.67
C LEU A 279 0.14 -15.72 -17.15
N THR A 280 0.58 -14.49 -17.38
CA THR A 280 0.87 -14.01 -18.74
C THR A 280 2.17 -14.61 -19.27
N LYS A 281 2.26 -14.73 -20.60
CA LYS A 281 3.50 -15.16 -21.26
C LYS A 281 4.68 -14.25 -20.88
N GLU A 282 4.46 -12.94 -20.86
CA GLU A 282 5.49 -11.96 -20.48
C GLU A 282 6.01 -12.18 -19.06
N TRP A 283 5.14 -12.50 -18.11
CA TRP A 283 5.55 -12.82 -16.75
C TRP A 283 6.37 -14.11 -16.71
N LEU A 284 5.92 -15.15 -17.42
CA LEU A 284 6.62 -16.44 -17.49
C LEU A 284 8.02 -16.27 -18.10
N ASP A 285 8.12 -15.62 -19.26
CA ASP A 285 9.39 -15.39 -19.96
C ASP A 285 10.39 -14.60 -19.08
N SER A 286 9.90 -13.63 -18.30
CA SER A 286 10.75 -12.80 -17.43
C SER A 286 11.24 -13.51 -16.16
N ASN A 287 10.50 -14.50 -15.65
CA ASN A 287 10.79 -15.15 -14.36
C ASN A 287 11.36 -16.56 -14.50
N LEU A 288 11.11 -17.23 -15.63
CA LEU A 288 11.58 -18.60 -15.91
C LEU A 288 12.86 -18.63 -16.75
N ALA A 289 13.37 -17.48 -17.20
CA ALA A 289 14.69 -17.43 -17.80
C ALA A 289 15.74 -17.91 -16.79
N GLU A 290 16.52 -18.93 -17.18
CA GLU A 290 17.58 -19.50 -16.34
C GLU A 290 18.46 -18.38 -15.78
N VAL A 291 18.78 -18.49 -14.49
CA VAL A 291 19.93 -17.78 -13.95
C VAL A 291 21.16 -18.40 -14.60
N ILE A 292 21.57 -17.87 -15.77
CA ILE A 292 22.93 -18.09 -16.24
C ILE A 292 23.80 -17.53 -15.13
N ALA A 293 24.46 -18.43 -14.41
CA ALA A 293 25.34 -18.08 -13.30
C ALA A 293 26.42 -17.13 -13.82
N SER A 294 26.18 -15.82 -13.70
CA SER A 294 27.27 -14.86 -13.67
C SER A 294 28.11 -15.24 -12.45
N PRO A 295 29.43 -15.43 -12.60
CA PRO A 295 30.26 -15.88 -11.49
C PRO A 295 30.17 -14.80 -10.41
N ARG A 296 29.40 -15.09 -9.36
CA ARG A 296 29.57 -14.39 -8.09
C ARG A 296 31.03 -14.60 -7.74
N ARG A 297 31.75 -13.49 -7.62
CA ARG A 297 33.11 -13.46 -7.06
C ARG A 297 33.03 -14.28 -5.78
N GLN A 298 33.63 -15.47 -5.78
CA GLN A 298 33.87 -16.24 -4.57
C GLN A 298 34.64 -15.30 -3.65
N ALA A 299 33.96 -14.76 -2.65
CA ALA A 299 34.63 -14.31 -1.46
C ALA A 299 35.11 -15.60 -0.80
N ASP A 300 36.42 -15.76 -0.72
CA ASP A 300 37.09 -16.89 -0.13
C ASP A 300 36.45 -17.26 1.21
N SER A 301 35.88 -18.45 1.25
CA SER A 301 35.49 -19.11 2.50
C SER A 301 36.75 -19.66 3.15
N GLU A 302 37.19 -19.04 4.24
CA GLU A 302 37.93 -19.73 5.29
C GLU A 302 37.01 -19.98 6.50
N PRO A 303 37.12 -21.14 7.18
CA PRO A 303 36.20 -21.52 8.23
C PRO A 303 36.63 -20.88 9.55
N VAL A 304 35.75 -20.11 10.18
CA VAL A 304 35.88 -19.75 11.60
C VAL A 304 34.75 -20.43 12.36
N ALA A 305 35.14 -21.47 13.10
CA ALA A 305 34.31 -22.07 14.12
C ALA A 305 34.16 -21.12 15.33
N GLU A 306 32.97 -21.15 15.92
CA GLU A 306 32.72 -20.92 17.34
C GLU A 306 32.91 -19.49 17.88
N GLN A 307 31.82 -18.73 17.87
CA GLN A 307 31.39 -17.88 19.00
C GLN A 307 29.95 -17.40 18.75
N ALA A 308 29.00 -18.25 19.14
CA ALA A 308 27.69 -17.79 19.56
C ALA A 308 27.85 -17.02 20.88
N ASP A 309 26.93 -16.08 21.12
CA ASP A 309 26.80 -15.27 22.34
C ASP A 309 27.54 -13.92 22.30
N VAL A 310 26.91 -12.88 21.73
CA VAL A 310 26.61 -11.57 22.39
C VAL A 310 25.69 -10.75 21.46
N LEU A 311 24.36 -10.80 21.66
CA LEU A 311 23.43 -9.66 21.41
C LEU A 311 22.03 -9.97 21.95
N ALA A 312 21.98 -10.46 23.19
CA ALA A 312 20.81 -10.39 24.04
C ALA A 312 21.21 -9.64 25.31
N LYS A 313 21.00 -8.32 25.33
CA LYS A 313 20.94 -7.58 26.60
C LYS A 313 19.67 -6.72 26.63
N PRO A 314 18.86 -6.85 27.70
CA PRO A 314 17.60 -6.15 27.83
C PRO A 314 17.83 -4.69 28.24
N LEU A 315 17.15 -3.75 27.60
CA LEU A 315 17.01 -2.40 28.11
C LEU A 315 16.01 -2.43 29.29
N ARG A 316 16.53 -2.49 30.52
CA ARG A 316 15.78 -2.13 31.73
C ARG A 316 16.00 -0.66 32.05
N GLY A 317 14.92 0.11 32.18
CA GLY A 317 14.97 1.43 32.82
C GLY A 317 13.95 2.44 32.33
N VAL A 318 12.64 2.14 32.40
CA VAL A 318 11.60 3.19 32.40
C VAL A 318 10.57 2.82 33.48
N GLN A 319 10.37 3.72 34.46
CA GLN A 319 9.33 3.59 35.49
C GLN A 319 7.93 3.78 34.88
N PRO A 320 6.87 3.24 35.51
CA PRO A 320 5.53 3.18 34.92
C PRO A 320 4.88 4.56 34.87
N LEU A 321 4.35 4.93 33.70
CA LEU A 321 3.32 5.97 33.61
C LEU A 321 1.98 5.37 34.05
N ALA A 322 1.24 6.11 34.86
CA ALA A 322 -0.08 5.77 35.40
C ALA A 322 -1.10 5.33 34.32
N PRO A 323 -2.14 4.54 34.67
CA PRO A 323 -3.03 3.91 33.70
C PRO A 323 -3.89 4.94 32.96
N ALA A 324 -3.95 4.81 31.63
CA ALA A 324 -4.92 5.51 30.80
C ALA A 324 -6.33 4.91 31.00
N PRO A 325 -7.40 5.73 30.92
CA PRO A 325 -8.78 5.31 31.16
C PRO A 325 -9.29 4.36 30.07
N GLY A 326 -10.28 3.53 30.44
CA GLY A 326 -10.81 2.40 29.67
C GLY A 326 -11.48 2.74 28.32
N PRO A 327 -11.93 1.70 27.59
CA PRO A 327 -12.33 1.80 26.19
C PRO A 327 -13.58 2.66 26.00
N LEU A 328 -13.55 3.51 24.97
CA LEU A 328 -14.69 4.29 24.50
C LEU A 328 -15.56 3.47 23.51
N PRO A 329 -16.86 3.78 23.37
CA PRO A 329 -17.79 3.01 22.52
C PRO A 329 -17.60 3.27 21.01
N VAL A 330 -18.03 2.29 20.21
CA VAL A 330 -18.01 2.22 18.74
C VAL A 330 -18.56 3.50 18.09
N GLU A 331 -17.71 4.23 17.35
CA GLU A 331 -18.09 5.44 16.62
C GLU A 331 -18.73 5.13 15.25
N MET A 332 -19.78 5.90 14.91
CA MET A 332 -20.45 5.90 13.60
C MET A 332 -19.48 6.34 12.51
N ARG A 333 -19.26 5.47 11.50
CA ARG A 333 -18.49 5.83 10.30
C ARG A 333 -19.24 6.90 9.50
N VAL A 334 -18.60 8.05 9.32
CA VAL A 334 -19.08 9.17 8.51
C VAL A 334 -18.92 8.82 7.02
N ALA A 335 -19.98 8.96 6.22
CA ALA A 335 -19.86 9.00 4.78
C ALA A 335 -19.49 10.44 4.35
N HIS A 336 -18.46 10.60 3.51
CA HIS A 336 -18.15 11.88 2.89
C HIS A 336 -19.23 12.26 1.85
N PRO A 337 -19.76 13.50 1.84
CA PRO A 337 -20.87 13.88 0.98
C PRO A 337 -20.38 14.41 -0.39
N ALA A 338 -20.96 13.87 -1.48
CA ALA A 338 -21.32 14.58 -2.72
C ALA A 338 -21.76 13.63 -3.87
N THR A 339 -21.83 12.31 -3.68
CA THR A 339 -22.45 11.43 -4.68
C THR A 339 -23.89 11.12 -4.27
N HIS A 340 -24.87 11.45 -5.13
CA HIS A 340 -26.32 11.22 -5.00
C HIS A 340 -26.75 9.73 -4.82
N ARG A 341 -25.85 8.83 -4.40
CA ARG A 341 -26.04 7.38 -4.35
C ARG A 341 -26.34 6.81 -2.97
N TYR A 342 -26.25 7.61 -1.92
CA TYR A 342 -26.43 7.14 -0.53
C TYR A 342 -27.47 7.98 0.21
N ARG A 343 -28.34 7.32 0.98
CA ARG A 343 -29.30 7.94 1.91
C ARG A 343 -28.98 7.49 3.35
N PHE A 344 -29.07 8.42 4.30
CA PHE A 344 -29.01 8.10 5.73
C PHE A 344 -30.22 7.25 6.14
N ASN A 345 -29.97 6.07 6.70
CA ASN A 345 -30.99 5.11 7.15
C ASN A 345 -31.19 5.20 8.67
N THR A 346 -32.24 5.91 9.06
CA THR A 346 -32.62 6.20 10.45
C THR A 346 -32.97 4.92 11.22
N PRO A 347 -32.31 4.64 12.37
CA PRO A 347 -32.70 3.51 13.23
C PRO A 347 -34.14 3.59 13.73
N PRO A 348 -34.80 2.46 14.03
CA PRO A 348 -36.14 2.46 14.60
C PRO A 348 -36.21 3.27 15.91
N GLY A 349 -37.10 4.27 15.96
CA GLY A 349 -37.28 5.14 17.12
C GLY A 349 -36.50 6.46 17.10
N TRP A 350 -35.73 6.73 16.03
CA TRP A 350 -35.13 8.04 15.76
C TRP A 350 -36.04 8.89 14.87
N GLN A 351 -35.90 10.21 14.90
CA GLN A 351 -36.62 11.09 13.97
C GLN A 351 -35.91 11.10 12.61
N ASP A 352 -36.68 11.00 11.53
CA ASP A 352 -36.13 11.07 10.17
C ASP A 352 -35.61 12.47 9.86
N PRO A 353 -34.33 12.61 9.48
CA PRO A 353 -33.79 13.90 9.09
C PRO A 353 -34.31 14.31 7.70
N PRO A 354 -34.16 15.60 7.31
CA PRO A 354 -34.55 16.08 5.99
C PRO A 354 -33.87 15.29 4.85
N PRO A 355 -34.47 15.24 3.65
CA PRO A 355 -33.80 14.72 2.46
C PRO A 355 -32.44 15.39 2.28
N ASP A 356 -31.41 14.59 2.00
CA ASP A 356 -30.02 15.00 1.78
C ASP A 356 -29.23 15.44 3.03
N TRP A 357 -29.79 15.26 4.23
CA TRP A 357 -29.05 15.51 5.47
C TRP A 357 -27.99 14.44 5.73
N CYS A 358 -26.76 14.90 6.04
CA CYS A 358 -25.66 14.07 6.52
C CYS A 358 -25.18 14.60 7.88
N PRO A 359 -24.86 13.73 8.86
CA PRO A 359 -24.31 14.17 10.13
C PRO A 359 -22.94 14.87 9.91
N PRO A 360 -22.69 16.04 10.51
CA PRO A 360 -21.38 16.67 10.44
C PRO A 360 -20.33 15.81 11.17
N SER A 361 -19.05 16.00 10.83
CA SER A 361 -17.96 15.28 11.48
C SER A 361 -18.02 15.42 13.02
N GLY A 362 -17.95 14.29 13.72
CA GLY A 362 -18.05 14.24 15.19
C GLY A 362 -19.47 14.33 15.78
N TRP A 363 -20.52 14.34 14.95
CA TRP A 363 -21.90 14.31 15.43
C TRP A 363 -22.22 13.00 16.16
N LYS A 364 -22.92 13.11 17.31
CA LYS A 364 -23.39 11.98 18.11
C LYS A 364 -24.90 12.08 18.31
N PRO A 365 -25.64 10.97 18.29
CA PRO A 365 -27.08 11.00 18.56
C PRO A 365 -27.35 11.49 19.99
N PRO A 366 -28.45 12.22 20.21
CA PRO A 366 -28.91 12.56 21.55
C PRO A 366 -29.03 11.32 22.44
N ALA A 367 -28.58 11.42 23.69
CA ALA A 367 -28.63 10.30 24.65
C ALA A 367 -30.06 9.82 24.98
N SER A 368 -31.08 10.60 24.61
CA SER A 368 -32.50 10.25 24.74
C SER A 368 -33.00 9.31 23.63
N TRP A 369 -32.20 9.06 22.59
CA TRP A 369 -32.57 8.17 21.49
C TRP A 369 -32.17 6.73 21.78
N PRO A 370 -32.99 5.73 21.40
CA PRO A 370 -32.64 4.33 21.60
C PRO A 370 -31.39 3.96 20.80
N PRO A 371 -30.54 3.03 21.28
CA PRO A 371 -29.39 2.58 20.50
C PRO A 371 -29.85 1.89 19.21
N ALA A 372 -29.06 2.01 18.15
CA ALA A 372 -29.32 1.28 16.91
C ALA A 372 -29.22 -0.24 17.13
N PRO A 373 -30.04 -1.06 16.44
CA PRO A 373 -29.96 -2.51 16.52
C PRO A 373 -28.56 -3.05 16.15
N ASP A 374 -28.22 -4.22 16.68
CA ASP A 374 -26.99 -4.91 16.30
C ASP A 374 -26.93 -5.09 14.77
N ARG A 375 -25.80 -4.68 14.17
CA ARG A 375 -25.54 -4.72 12.72
C ARG A 375 -26.41 -3.77 11.87
N TRP A 376 -26.96 -2.71 12.46
CA TRP A 376 -27.65 -1.67 11.70
C TRP A 376 -26.70 -0.92 10.75
N THR A 377 -27.12 -0.73 9.49
CA THR A 377 -26.39 0.07 8.51
C THR A 377 -27.04 1.44 8.39
N PHE A 378 -26.33 2.48 8.80
CA PHE A 378 -26.78 3.88 8.75
C PHE A 378 -26.81 4.48 7.34
N TRP A 379 -26.32 3.76 6.34
CA TRP A 379 -26.21 4.22 4.97
C TRP A 379 -26.77 3.16 4.03
N SER A 380 -27.82 3.51 3.29
CA SER A 380 -28.41 2.66 2.27
C SER A 380 -28.13 3.24 0.88
N VAL A 381 -27.82 2.37 -0.07
CA VAL A 381 -27.67 2.75 -1.49
C VAL A 381 -29.05 3.06 -2.05
N ILE A 382 -29.19 4.19 -2.75
CA ILE A 382 -30.40 4.48 -3.54
C ILE A 382 -30.25 3.72 -4.86
N GLU A 383 -31.00 2.62 -5.02
CA GLU A 383 -31.10 1.95 -6.32
C GLU A 383 -31.84 2.88 -7.30
N GLU A 384 -31.25 3.15 -8.47
CA GLU A 384 -31.94 3.85 -9.55
C GLU A 384 -33.13 3.00 -10.00
N GLY A 385 -34.32 3.42 -9.60
CA GLY A 385 -35.57 2.82 -10.03
C GLY A 385 -35.68 2.90 -11.56
N SER A 386 -35.76 1.71 -12.17
CA SER A 386 -36.20 1.48 -13.54
C SER A 386 -37.34 2.43 -13.91
N HIS A 387 -37.06 3.36 -14.82
CA HIS A 387 -38.11 4.08 -15.53
C HIS A 387 -38.82 3.08 -16.44
N SER A 388 -39.91 2.49 -15.93
CA SER A 388 -40.91 1.86 -16.77
C SER A 388 -41.53 2.94 -17.65
N TYR A 389 -41.18 2.89 -18.93
CA TYR A 389 -41.87 3.61 -19.99
C TYR A 389 -43.25 2.94 -20.17
N GLU A 390 -44.33 3.61 -19.78
CA GLU A 390 -45.66 3.38 -20.34
C GLU A 390 -46.19 4.70 -20.92
N MET A 391 -46.77 4.57 -22.12
CA MET A 391 -47.28 5.65 -22.98
C MET A 391 -48.45 6.42 -22.38
#